data_AF-A0A3D1L1U9-F1
#
_entry.id   AF-A0A3D1L1U9-F1
#
_cell.length_a   1.000
_cell.length_b   1.000
_cell.length_c   1.000
_cell.angle_alpha   90.00
_cell.angle_beta   90.00
_cell.angle_gamma   90.00
#
_symmetry.space_group_name_H-M   'P 1'
#
loop_
_entity.id
_entity.type
_entity.pdbx_description
1 polymer ?
#
loop_
_entity_poly.entity_id
_entity_poly.type
_entity_poly.pdbx_seq_one_letter_code
_entity_poly.pdbx_strand_id
1 'polypeptide(L)'
;MKSYYLLTLGMVFLLFASCDKIKEATTVEIETELEVEIPIATTGTSNATKSADAGINSFQYGGNATFSLADNEDLADYVNNIDEIIADGVATIQINGVPVEGSINTCLMKFGIAPTAGTTAFNLTTPVVANNGIISITDVAWVNGLLNTLKQNMKAAYKFDVSGDASFDVNHVIKIKVPVLIKANPL
;
A
#
# COMPACT_ATOMS: atom_id res chain seq x y z
N MET A 1 -34.30 -65.72 -5.07
CA MET A 1 -34.19 -64.41 -4.39
C MET A 1 -32.73 -64.13 -4.02
N LYS A 2 -31.87 -63.74 -4.98
CA LYS A 2 -30.43 -63.50 -4.72
C LYS A 2 -29.77 -62.47 -5.67
N SER A 3 -30.55 -61.73 -6.46
CA SER A 3 -30.02 -60.86 -7.51
C SER A 3 -30.16 -59.35 -7.24
N TYR A 4 -30.78 -58.95 -6.12
CA TYR A 4 -31.03 -57.52 -5.81
C TYR A 4 -29.96 -56.88 -4.90
N TYR A 5 -29.08 -57.68 -4.29
CA TYR A 5 -28.01 -57.19 -3.40
C TYR A 5 -26.79 -56.63 -4.15
N LEU A 6 -26.53 -57.08 -5.38
CA LEU A 6 -25.43 -56.57 -6.21
C LEU A 6 -25.73 -55.19 -6.80
N LEU A 7 -27.01 -54.86 -7.00
CA LEU A 7 -27.44 -53.60 -7.63
C LEU A 7 -27.55 -52.45 -6.62
N THR A 8 -27.83 -52.76 -5.35
CA THR A 8 -27.88 -51.78 -4.25
C THR A 8 -26.49 -51.40 -3.73
N LEU A 9 -25.51 -52.30 -3.80
CA LEU A 9 -24.13 -52.02 -3.38
C LEU A 9 -23.36 -51.13 -4.37
N GLY A 10 -23.69 -51.19 -5.66
CA GLY A 10 -23.08 -50.34 -6.70
C GLY A 10 -23.53 -48.87 -6.65
N MET A 11 -24.75 -48.60 -6.17
CA MET A 11 -25.31 -47.24 -6.11
C MET A 11 -24.77 -46.43 -4.92
N VAL A 12 -24.31 -47.11 -3.85
CA VAL A 12 -23.71 -46.47 -2.67
C VAL A 12 -22.28 -46.00 -2.95
N PHE A 13 -21.51 -46.72 -3.79
CA PHE A 13 -20.16 -46.28 -4.17
C PHE A 13 -20.14 -45.02 -5.04
N LEU A 14 -21.19 -44.76 -5.83
CA LEU A 14 -21.34 -43.53 -6.61
C LEU A 14 -21.63 -42.29 -5.76
N LEU A 15 -22.07 -42.45 -4.51
CA LEU A 15 -22.30 -41.34 -3.57
C LEU A 15 -21.05 -40.98 -2.74
N PHE A 16 -20.04 -41.86 -2.70
CA PHE A 16 -18.75 -41.57 -2.05
C PHE A 16 -17.68 -41.06 -3.02
N ALA A 17 -17.84 -41.27 -4.33
CA ALA A 17 -16.96 -40.69 -5.36
C ALA A 17 -17.25 -39.20 -5.65
N SER A 18 -18.32 -38.63 -5.10
CA SER A 18 -18.69 -37.23 -5.29
C SER A 18 -18.18 -36.27 -4.20
N CYS A 19 -17.41 -36.75 -3.21
CA CYS A 19 -16.84 -35.89 -2.17
C CYS A 19 -15.52 -35.19 -2.54
N ASP A 20 -14.99 -35.39 -3.76
CA ASP A 20 -13.70 -34.82 -4.17
C ASP A 20 -13.84 -33.59 -5.10
N LYS A 21 -15.05 -33.09 -5.37
CA LYS A 21 -15.29 -32.02 -6.37
C LYS A 21 -15.85 -30.70 -5.85
N ILE A 22 -15.82 -30.44 -4.54
CA ILE A 22 -16.13 -29.10 -3.99
C ILE A 22 -14.91 -28.62 -3.21
N LYS A 23 -13.81 -28.39 -3.93
CA LYS A 23 -12.64 -27.67 -3.38
C LYS A 23 -11.89 -26.85 -4.44
N GLU A 24 -12.56 -26.51 -5.54
CA GLU A 24 -12.13 -25.40 -6.39
C GLU A 24 -13.13 -24.28 -6.20
N ALA A 25 -12.98 -23.54 -5.10
CA ALA A 25 -13.40 -22.16 -5.09
C ALA A 25 -12.61 -21.49 -6.22
N THR A 26 -13.30 -20.99 -7.23
CA THR A 26 -12.65 -20.29 -8.35
C THR A 26 -11.97 -19.06 -7.77
N THR A 27 -10.65 -19.07 -7.64
CA THR A 27 -9.88 -17.91 -7.19
C THR A 27 -10.25 -16.71 -8.07
N VAL A 28 -10.67 -15.63 -7.43
CA VAL A 28 -10.97 -14.35 -8.08
C VAL A 28 -9.70 -13.52 -8.08
N GLU A 29 -9.37 -12.96 -9.23
CA GLU A 29 -8.27 -12.02 -9.40
C GLU A 29 -8.85 -10.60 -9.50
N ILE A 30 -8.36 -9.69 -8.66
CA ILE A 30 -8.83 -8.31 -8.53
C ILE A 30 -7.64 -7.38 -8.75
N GLU A 31 -7.65 -6.67 -9.86
CA GLU A 31 -6.71 -5.58 -10.12
C GLU A 31 -7.21 -4.32 -9.41
N THR A 32 -6.44 -3.80 -8.46
CA THR A 32 -6.80 -2.59 -7.69
C THR A 32 -5.56 -1.76 -7.34
N GLU A 33 -5.76 -0.57 -6.80
CA GLU A 33 -4.68 0.31 -6.32
C GLU A 33 -4.82 0.53 -4.82
N LEU A 34 -3.76 0.24 -4.06
CA LEU A 34 -3.69 0.64 -2.66
C LEU A 34 -3.29 2.11 -2.60
N GLU A 35 -4.23 2.98 -2.19
CA GLU A 35 -4.00 4.41 -2.03
C GLU A 35 -3.93 4.79 -0.54
N VAL A 36 -2.92 5.58 -0.18
CA VAL A 36 -2.80 6.20 1.15
C VAL A 36 -2.57 7.70 0.98
N GLU A 37 -3.46 8.48 1.59
CA GLU A 37 -3.36 9.93 1.63
C GLU A 37 -2.82 10.39 3.00
N ILE A 38 -1.64 11.02 2.99
CA ILE A 38 -0.95 11.47 4.21
C ILE A 38 -0.94 13.00 4.21
N PRO A 39 -1.76 13.65 5.04
CA PRO A 39 -1.66 15.09 5.23
C PRO A 39 -0.33 15.41 5.91
N ILE A 40 0.45 16.31 5.30
CA ILE A 40 1.72 16.79 5.82
C ILE A 40 1.67 18.30 6.01
N ALA A 41 2.29 18.76 7.10
CA ALA A 41 2.42 20.16 7.41
C ALA A 41 3.85 20.49 7.82
N THR A 42 4.26 21.74 7.63
CA THR A 42 5.51 22.25 8.18
C THR A 42 5.48 22.18 9.71
N THR A 43 6.51 21.55 10.28
CA THR A 43 6.71 21.38 11.72
C THR A 43 7.82 22.29 12.25
N GLY A 44 8.66 22.81 11.38
CA GLY A 44 9.75 23.73 11.74
C GLY A 44 10.37 24.39 10.52
N THR A 45 11.05 25.52 10.76
CA THR A 45 11.78 26.25 9.73
C THR A 45 13.21 26.46 10.20
N SER A 46 14.17 26.09 9.36
CA SER A 46 15.59 26.39 9.58
C SER A 46 16.06 27.38 8.52
N ASN A 47 16.52 28.54 8.97
CA ASN A 47 17.15 29.53 8.11
C ASN A 47 18.65 29.21 8.02
N ALA A 48 19.16 28.96 6.81
CA ALA A 48 20.60 28.85 6.60
C ALA A 48 21.25 30.23 6.77
N THR A 49 21.85 30.48 7.93
CA THR A 49 22.69 31.67 8.13
C THR A 49 24.09 31.42 7.56
N LYS A 50 24.41 32.06 6.43
CA LYS A 50 25.73 32.27 5.77
C LYS A 50 26.10 31.35 4.58
N SER A 51 26.01 31.89 3.36
CA SER A 51 27.15 32.23 2.49
C SER A 51 26.66 32.52 1.06
N ALA A 52 26.69 33.79 0.64
CA ALA A 52 26.67 34.35 -0.74
C ALA A 52 25.65 33.86 -1.80
N ASP A 53 25.03 32.70 -1.69
CA ASP A 53 23.83 32.31 -2.44
C ASP A 53 22.60 32.57 -1.56
N ALA A 54 21.57 33.17 -2.15
CA ALA A 54 20.37 33.61 -1.44
C ALA A 54 19.80 32.52 -0.53
N GLY A 55 19.38 32.90 0.68
CA GLY A 55 18.93 31.99 1.73
C GLY A 55 17.81 31.06 1.26
N ILE A 56 18.14 29.78 1.10
CA ILE A 56 17.14 28.72 0.95
C ILE A 56 16.58 28.47 2.35
N ASN A 57 15.34 28.86 2.58
CA ASN A 57 14.60 28.44 3.76
C ASN A 57 14.40 26.92 3.67
N SER A 58 14.82 26.17 4.70
CA SER A 58 14.54 24.74 4.81
C SER A 58 13.33 24.55 5.72
N PHE A 59 12.29 23.93 5.20
CA PHE A 59 11.05 23.66 5.92
C PHE A 59 11.00 22.19 6.28
N GLN A 60 11.12 21.91 7.58
CA GLN A 60 10.87 20.59 8.12
C GLN A 60 9.38 20.33 8.06
N TYR A 61 8.99 19.15 7.61
CA TYR A 61 7.60 18.73 7.54
C TYR A 61 7.41 17.33 8.12
N GLY A 62 6.18 17.06 8.52
CA GLY A 62 5.78 15.75 8.99
C GLY A 62 4.28 15.53 8.87
N GLY A 63 3.90 14.26 8.86
CA GLY A 63 2.52 13.84 8.79
C GLY A 63 2.38 12.35 9.00
N ASN A 64 1.15 11.92 9.17
CA ASN A 64 0.86 10.51 9.37
C ASN A 64 -0.56 10.17 8.91
N ALA A 65 -0.76 8.91 8.54
CA ALA A 65 -2.05 8.36 8.18
C ALA A 65 -2.17 6.91 8.63
N THR A 66 -3.40 6.40 8.57
CA THR A 66 -3.70 4.99 8.80
C THR A 66 -4.44 4.44 7.59
N PHE A 67 -4.14 3.19 7.24
CA PHE A 67 -4.69 2.47 6.10
C PHE A 67 -5.12 1.07 6.53
N SER A 68 -6.27 0.58 6.04
CA SER A 68 -6.63 -0.83 6.11
C SER A 68 -7.03 -1.35 4.73
N LEU A 69 -6.73 -2.61 4.44
CA LEU A 69 -7.23 -3.27 3.23
C LEU A 69 -8.77 -3.30 3.20
N ALA A 70 -9.41 -3.33 4.37
CA ALA A 70 -10.88 -3.29 4.49
C ALA A 70 -11.48 -1.93 4.08
N ASP A 71 -10.68 -0.86 4.04
CA ASP A 71 -11.13 0.47 3.62
C ASP A 71 -11.10 0.63 2.08
N ASN A 72 -10.54 -0.34 1.34
CA ASN A 72 -10.58 -0.36 -0.12
C ASN A 72 -11.90 -1.00 -0.58
N GLU A 73 -12.69 -0.25 -1.35
CA GLU A 73 -14.02 -0.66 -1.81
C GLU A 73 -13.99 -1.95 -2.66
N ASP A 74 -12.95 -2.15 -3.48
CA ASP A 74 -12.80 -3.35 -4.31
C ASP A 74 -12.49 -4.61 -3.47
N LEU A 75 -11.97 -4.42 -2.25
CA LEU A 75 -11.49 -5.50 -1.38
C LEU A 75 -12.39 -5.75 -0.18
N ALA A 76 -13.39 -4.89 0.08
CA ALA A 76 -14.22 -4.95 1.27
C ALA A 76 -14.89 -6.32 1.48
N ASP A 77 -15.39 -6.93 0.40
CA ASP A 77 -16.04 -8.26 0.43
C ASP A 77 -15.04 -9.42 0.50
N TYR A 78 -13.77 -9.19 0.15
CA TYR A 78 -12.75 -10.22 -0.01
C TYR A 78 -11.72 -10.24 1.13
N VAL A 79 -11.64 -9.21 1.97
CA VAL A 79 -10.57 -9.03 2.98
C VAL A 79 -10.38 -10.22 3.93
N ASN A 80 -11.43 -11.04 4.12
CA ASN A 80 -11.38 -12.24 4.94
C ASN A 80 -10.79 -13.48 4.23
N ASN A 81 -10.74 -13.47 2.90
CA ASN A 81 -10.40 -14.60 2.04
C ASN A 81 -9.31 -14.24 1.00
N ILE A 82 -8.53 -13.18 1.25
CA ILE A 82 -7.37 -12.87 0.42
C ILE A 82 -6.32 -13.97 0.64
N ASP A 83 -5.90 -14.61 -0.45
CA ASP A 83 -4.82 -15.59 -0.46
C ASP A 83 -3.48 -14.92 -0.78
N GLU A 84 -3.48 -13.98 -1.74
CA GLU A 84 -2.28 -13.34 -2.23
C GLU A 84 -2.48 -11.87 -2.60
N ILE A 85 -1.40 -11.08 -2.44
CA ILE A 85 -1.29 -9.68 -2.87
C ILE A 85 0.00 -9.53 -3.67
N ILE A 86 -0.08 -9.19 -4.94
CA ILE A 86 1.08 -9.14 -5.85
C ILE A 86 1.23 -7.71 -6.33
N ALA A 87 2.45 -7.18 -6.41
CA ALA A 87 2.68 -5.89 -7.04
C ALA A 87 2.36 -6.00 -8.53
N ASP A 88 1.50 -5.12 -9.04
CA ASP A 88 1.04 -5.13 -10.43
C ASP A 88 1.26 -3.78 -11.11
N GLY A 89 2.53 -3.35 -11.09
CA GLY A 89 2.95 -2.11 -11.73
C GLY A 89 3.91 -1.31 -10.88
N VAL A 90 3.88 0.00 -11.10
CA VAL A 90 4.87 0.93 -10.56
C VAL A 90 4.25 1.74 -9.44
N ALA A 91 4.75 1.54 -8.21
CA ALA A 91 4.33 2.35 -7.08
C ALA A 91 4.83 3.79 -7.21
N THR A 92 4.02 4.74 -6.74
CA THR A 92 4.35 6.16 -6.76
C THR A 92 4.09 6.84 -5.43
N ILE A 93 4.93 7.82 -5.11
CA ILE A 93 4.72 8.78 -4.02
C ILE A 93 4.61 10.15 -4.68
N GLN A 94 3.46 10.79 -4.54
CA GLN A 94 3.14 12.03 -5.23
C GLN A 94 2.76 13.15 -4.26
N ILE A 95 3.18 14.37 -4.59
CA ILE A 95 2.75 15.61 -3.94
C ILE A 95 2.31 16.56 -5.03
N ASN A 96 1.07 17.01 -4.94
CA ASN A 96 0.47 17.96 -5.88
C ASN A 96 0.40 19.35 -5.27
N GLY A 97 0.37 20.38 -6.12
CA GLY A 97 0.24 21.77 -5.68
C GLY A 97 1.54 22.40 -5.19
N VAL A 98 2.68 21.77 -5.48
CA VAL A 98 3.99 22.28 -5.08
C VAL A 98 4.29 23.58 -5.84
N PRO A 99 4.86 24.62 -5.20
CA PRO A 99 5.27 25.83 -5.90
C PRO A 99 6.26 25.53 -7.05
N VAL A 100 6.26 26.40 -8.06
CA VAL A 100 7.26 26.34 -9.15
C VAL A 100 8.66 26.43 -8.55
N GLU A 101 9.57 25.56 -9.01
CA GLU A 101 10.93 25.38 -8.46
C GLU A 101 11.00 24.86 -7.02
N GLY A 102 9.87 24.58 -6.37
CA GLY A 102 9.82 23.91 -5.07
C GLY A 102 10.40 22.50 -5.14
N SER A 103 11.05 22.06 -4.08
CA SER A 103 11.71 20.77 -4.00
C SER A 103 11.46 20.09 -2.67
N ILE A 104 11.34 18.76 -2.71
CA ILE A 104 11.49 17.90 -1.54
C ILE A 104 12.95 17.47 -1.50
N ASN A 105 13.65 17.87 -0.46
CA ASN A 105 15.09 17.63 -0.31
C ASN A 105 15.35 16.27 0.34
N THR A 106 14.55 15.93 1.36
CA THR A 106 14.57 14.64 2.05
C THR A 106 13.14 14.18 2.29
N CYS A 107 12.91 12.88 2.26
CA CYS A 107 11.62 12.28 2.58
C CYS A 107 11.86 10.89 3.16
N LEU A 108 11.63 10.77 4.46
CA LEU A 108 11.67 9.51 5.19
C LEU A 108 10.24 9.05 5.43
N MET A 109 9.90 7.88 4.90
CA MET A 109 8.62 7.22 5.13
C MET A 109 8.84 5.94 5.94
N LYS A 110 8.06 5.79 7.00
CA LYS A 110 8.00 4.58 7.82
C LYS A 110 6.62 3.97 7.72
N PHE A 111 6.56 2.65 7.80
CA PHE A 111 5.32 1.90 7.83
C PHE A 111 5.39 0.73 8.82
N GLY A 112 4.24 0.42 9.41
CA GLY A 112 4.10 -0.68 10.35
C GLY A 112 2.65 -0.94 10.72
N ILE A 113 2.42 -1.91 11.59
CA ILE A 113 1.09 -2.19 12.12
C ILE A 113 0.73 -1.11 13.15
N ALA A 114 -0.44 -0.50 12.98
CA ALA A 114 -0.94 0.52 13.88
C ALA A 114 -0.98 0.00 15.34
N PRO A 115 -0.65 0.85 16.33
CA PRO A 115 -0.51 2.31 16.23
C PRO A 115 0.89 2.81 15.81
N THR A 116 1.83 1.93 15.48
CA THR A 116 3.25 2.30 15.30
C THR A 116 3.70 2.09 13.86
N ALA A 117 4.29 3.11 13.22
CA ALA A 117 4.82 2.99 11.85
C ALA A 117 6.13 2.19 11.74
N GLY A 118 6.52 1.41 12.75
CA GLY A 118 7.58 0.41 12.73
C GLY A 118 8.85 0.76 11.94
N THR A 119 8.95 0.24 10.71
CA THR A 119 10.16 0.18 9.88
C THR A 119 10.21 1.26 8.82
N THR A 120 11.41 1.74 8.48
CA THR A 120 11.61 2.61 7.32
C THR A 120 11.24 1.86 6.03
N ALA A 121 10.22 2.33 5.33
CA ALA A 121 9.89 1.88 3.98
C ALA A 121 10.82 2.53 2.97
N PHE A 122 10.87 3.85 2.97
CA PHE A 122 11.48 4.63 1.90
C PHE A 122 12.28 5.80 2.47
N ASN A 123 13.39 6.12 1.81
CA ASN A 123 14.22 7.27 2.15
C ASN A 123 14.73 7.94 0.87
N LEU A 124 14.24 9.14 0.60
CA LEU A 124 14.74 9.97 -0.50
C LEU A 124 16.10 10.54 -0.13
N THR A 125 17.12 10.14 -0.89
CA THR A 125 18.53 10.57 -0.68
C THR A 125 18.97 11.68 -1.62
N THR A 126 18.21 11.94 -2.68
CA THR A 126 18.48 12.99 -3.67
C THR A 126 17.26 13.90 -3.81
N PRO A 127 17.42 15.24 -3.74
CA PRO A 127 16.30 16.17 -3.90
C PRO A 127 15.54 15.97 -5.20
N VAL A 128 14.22 16.12 -5.12
CA VAL A 128 13.32 16.09 -6.29
C VAL A 128 12.64 17.43 -6.41
N VAL A 129 12.85 18.08 -7.56
CA VAL A 129 12.24 19.36 -7.89
C VAL A 129 10.88 19.12 -8.54
N ALA A 130 9.90 19.97 -8.22
CA ALA A 130 8.58 19.93 -8.81
C ALA A 130 8.66 20.16 -10.32
N ASN A 131 7.90 19.34 -11.06
CA ASN A 131 7.65 19.53 -12.47
C ASN A 131 6.16 19.88 -12.64
N ASN A 132 5.87 21.09 -13.13
CA ASN A 132 4.50 21.61 -13.26
C ASN A 132 3.67 21.50 -11.97
N GLY A 133 4.31 21.77 -10.83
CA GLY A 133 3.68 21.74 -9.50
C GLY A 133 3.41 20.34 -8.94
N ILE A 134 4.03 19.32 -9.53
CA ILE A 134 3.94 17.93 -9.09
C ILE A 134 5.34 17.42 -8.77
N ILE A 135 5.49 16.81 -7.61
CA ILE A 135 6.62 15.95 -7.28
C ILE A 135 6.12 14.51 -7.35
N SER A 136 6.75 13.69 -8.19
CA SER A 136 6.44 12.27 -8.32
C SER A 136 7.72 11.47 -8.17
N ILE A 137 7.72 10.57 -7.18
CA ILE A 137 8.81 9.64 -6.93
C ILE A 137 8.30 8.25 -7.31
N THR A 138 9.08 7.59 -8.15
CA THR A 138 8.84 6.21 -8.55
C THR A 138 9.94 5.34 -7.96
N ASP A 139 9.59 4.58 -6.93
CA ASP A 139 10.50 3.61 -6.30
C ASP A 139 9.71 2.35 -5.92
N VAL A 140 10.25 1.19 -6.29
CA VAL A 140 9.66 -0.13 -6.08
C VAL A 140 10.37 -0.93 -4.98
N ALA A 141 11.52 -0.46 -4.49
CA ALA A 141 12.35 -1.21 -3.55
C ALA A 141 11.62 -1.50 -2.22
N TRP A 142 10.77 -0.58 -1.78
CA TRP A 142 10.04 -0.66 -0.52
C TRP A 142 8.71 -1.43 -0.61
N VAL A 143 8.16 -1.57 -1.83
CA VAL A 143 6.83 -2.17 -2.09
C VAL A 143 6.80 -3.61 -1.62
N ASN A 144 7.83 -4.42 -1.92
CA ASN A 144 7.87 -5.82 -1.49
C ASN A 144 7.82 -5.97 0.04
N GLY A 145 8.47 -5.07 0.78
CA GLY A 145 8.41 -5.05 2.24
C GLY A 145 7.01 -4.73 2.75
N LEU A 146 6.35 -3.74 2.14
CA LEU A 146 4.95 -3.40 2.44
C LEU A 146 4.04 -4.60 2.17
N LEU A 147 4.07 -5.17 0.96
CA LEU A 147 3.19 -6.27 0.55
C LEU A 147 3.38 -7.51 1.44
N ASN A 148 4.62 -7.84 1.80
CA ASN A 148 4.88 -8.96 2.72
C ASN A 148 4.24 -8.74 4.10
N THR A 149 4.27 -7.50 4.60
CA THR A 149 3.67 -7.16 5.90
C THR A 149 2.13 -7.15 5.82
N LEU A 150 1.58 -6.72 4.68
CA LEU A 150 0.14 -6.80 4.36
C LEU A 150 -0.35 -8.25 4.36
N LYS A 151 0.35 -9.14 3.63
CA LYS A 151 0.02 -10.57 3.56
C LYS A 151 -0.01 -11.24 4.94
N GLN A 152 0.90 -10.87 5.83
CA GLN A 152 0.96 -11.49 7.16
C GLN A 152 -0.16 -11.03 8.10
N ASN A 153 -0.77 -9.86 7.86
CA ASN A 153 -1.71 -9.25 8.80
C ASN A 153 -2.88 -8.54 8.08
N MET A 154 -3.51 -9.19 7.10
CA MET A 154 -4.47 -8.56 6.17
C MET A 154 -5.63 -7.77 6.83
N LYS A 155 -6.01 -8.10 8.06
CA LYS A 155 -7.08 -7.44 8.82
C LYS A 155 -6.59 -6.28 9.71
N ALA A 156 -5.29 -6.05 9.75
CA ALA A 156 -4.72 -4.99 10.57
C ALA A 156 -4.94 -3.63 9.92
N ALA A 157 -4.87 -2.60 10.76
CA ALA A 157 -4.64 -1.24 10.32
C ALA A 157 -3.12 -0.99 10.28
N TYR A 158 -2.67 -0.22 9.30
CA TYR A 158 -1.28 0.09 9.05
C TYR A 158 -1.05 1.57 9.25
N LYS A 159 0.02 1.92 9.97
CA LYS A 159 0.42 3.30 10.23
C LYS A 159 1.50 3.70 9.24
N PHE A 160 1.32 4.84 8.59
CA PHE A 160 2.34 5.50 7.80
C PHE A 160 2.74 6.79 8.49
N ASP A 161 4.04 6.97 8.69
CA ASP A 161 4.61 8.23 9.17
C ASP A 161 5.57 8.76 8.10
N VAL A 162 5.45 10.05 7.79
CA VAL A 162 6.35 10.74 6.86
C VAL A 162 6.99 11.93 7.55
N SER A 163 8.27 12.14 7.29
CA SER A 163 9.02 13.32 7.73
C SER A 163 10.08 13.68 6.71
N GLY A 164 10.43 14.97 6.60
CA GLY A 164 11.49 15.40 5.71
C GLY A 164 11.72 16.90 5.73
N ASP A 165 12.46 17.36 4.72
CA ASP A 165 12.80 18.76 4.48
C ASP A 165 12.42 19.18 3.06
N ALA A 166 11.88 20.39 2.93
CA ALA A 166 11.48 20.99 1.66
C ALA A 166 12.05 22.41 1.52
N SER A 167 12.06 22.94 0.28
CA SER A 167 12.44 24.34 0.01
C SER A 167 11.28 25.33 0.08
N PHE A 168 10.09 24.88 0.50
CA PHE A 168 8.85 25.65 0.56
C PHE A 168 8.02 25.29 1.79
N ASP A 169 7.12 26.17 2.21
CA ASP A 169 6.17 25.92 3.28
C ASP A 169 5.19 24.81 2.88
N VAL A 170 5.17 23.73 3.65
CA VAL A 170 4.47 22.50 3.31
C VAL A 170 3.12 22.51 3.99
N ASN A 171 2.05 22.50 3.19
CA ASN A 171 0.69 22.21 3.63
C ASN A 171 -0.03 21.43 2.53
N HIS A 172 0.33 20.15 2.36
CA HIS A 172 -0.05 19.32 1.22
C HIS A 172 -0.44 17.91 1.67
N VAL A 173 -0.90 17.10 0.72
CA VAL A 173 -1.15 15.67 0.91
C VAL A 173 -0.14 14.88 0.08
N ILE A 174 0.58 13.96 0.72
CA ILE A 174 1.32 12.92 0.02
C ILE A 174 0.33 11.82 -0.35
N LYS A 175 0.27 11.46 -1.63
CA LYS A 175 -0.45 10.31 -2.15
C LYS A 175 0.53 9.18 -2.41
N ILE A 176 0.36 8.06 -1.73
CA ILE A 176 1.07 6.82 -2.03
C ILE A 176 0.12 5.93 -2.82
N LYS A 177 0.57 5.44 -3.97
CA LYS A 177 -0.21 4.56 -4.84
C LYS A 177 0.59 3.30 -5.13
N VAL A 178 0.01 2.14 -4.85
CA VAL A 178 0.61 0.84 -5.13
C VAL A 178 -0.38 -0.01 -5.92
N PRO A 179 -0.21 -0.11 -7.25
CA PRO A 179 -0.97 -1.05 -8.07
C PRO A 179 -0.71 -2.49 -7.61
N VAL A 180 -1.78 -3.25 -7.38
CA VAL A 180 -1.71 -4.64 -6.92
C VAL A 180 -2.73 -5.53 -7.62
N LEU A 181 -2.33 -6.79 -7.80
CA LEU A 181 -3.22 -7.89 -8.14
C LEU A 181 -3.50 -8.68 -6.87
N ILE A 182 -4.77 -8.74 -6.47
CA ILE A 182 -5.22 -9.51 -5.31
C ILE A 182 -5.86 -10.81 -5.78
N LYS A 183 -5.46 -11.93 -5.17
CA LYS A 183 -6.09 -13.23 -5.37
C LYS A 183 -6.89 -13.57 -4.12
N ALA A 184 -8.18 -13.81 -4.27
CA ALA A 184 -9.06 -14.12 -3.15
C ALA A 184 -10.03 -15.26 -3.49
N ASN A 185 -10.45 -16.01 -2.48
CA ASN A 185 -11.49 -17.01 -2.65
C ASN A 185 -12.89 -16.39 -2.48
N PRO A 186 -13.81 -16.63 -3.42
CA PRO A 186 -15.20 -16.21 -3.28
C PRO A 186 -15.81 -16.94 -2.06
N LEU A 187 -16.53 -16.18 -1.24
CA LEU A 187 -17.28 -16.68 -0.07
C LEU A 187 -18.32 -17.74 -0.46
#